data_AF-A0AAX2UY97-F1
#
_entry.id   AF-A0AAX2UY97-F1
#
_cell.length_a   1.000
_cell.length_b   1.000
_cell.length_c   1.000
_cell.angle_alpha   90.00
_cell.angle_beta   90.00
_cell.angle_gamma   90.00
#
_symmetry.space_group_name_H-M   'P 1'
#
loop_
_entity.id
_entity.type
_entity.pdbx_description
1 polymer ?
#
loop_
_entity_poly.entity_id
_entity_poly.type
_entity_poly.pdbx_seq_one_letter_code
_entity_poly.pdbx_strand_id
1 'polypeptide(L)'
;MSAHEIVRIANELAAKGLTPTTAMIKARLTQPVPMAELLKVLSQWKQQPVATAESETLPEAVPQPAPELTLQQLAEQLARIEQKVDRLTDLLLQQGQG
;
A
#
# COMPACT_ATOMS: atom_id res chain seq x y z
N MET A 1 10.83 2.70 13.61
CA MET A 1 10.86 4.07 13.04
C MET A 1 10.22 4.14 11.64
N SER A 2 9.86 3.01 11.02
CA SER A 2 9.43 2.90 9.62
C SER A 2 8.04 3.49 9.31
N ALA A 3 7.04 3.33 10.18
CA ALA A 3 5.68 3.81 9.91
C ALA A 3 5.57 5.35 9.77
N HIS A 4 6.30 6.11 10.58
CA HIS A 4 6.30 7.57 10.51
C HIS A 4 6.91 8.08 9.20
N GLU A 5 7.96 7.43 8.68
CA GLU A 5 8.54 7.78 7.37
C GLU A 5 7.56 7.55 6.22
N ILE A 6 6.79 6.45 6.26
CA ILE A 6 5.79 6.12 5.23
C ILE A 6 4.68 7.18 5.20
N VAL A 7 4.17 7.57 6.37
CA VAL A 7 3.16 8.63 6.49
C VAL A 7 3.72 9.97 6.02
N ARG A 8 4.96 10.32 6.38
CA ARG A 8 5.61 11.55 5.92
C ARG A 8 5.70 11.60 4.40
N ILE A 9 6.20 10.55 3.76
CA ILE A 9 6.33 10.48 2.30
C ILE A 9 4.95 10.54 1.63
N ALA A 10 3.94 9.86 2.18
CA ALA A 10 2.58 9.89 1.65
C ALA A 10 1.98 11.32 1.70
N ASN A 11 2.18 12.03 2.81
CA ASN A 11 1.77 13.43 2.95
C ASN A 11 2.51 14.35 1.96
N GLU A 12 3.82 14.19 1.79
CA GLU A 12 4.60 14.99 0.84
C GLU A 12 4.15 14.79 -0.62
N LEU A 13 3.78 13.56 -0.98
CA LEU A 13 3.22 13.25 -2.30
C LEU A 13 1.84 13.87 -2.47
N ALA A 14 0.97 13.74 -1.47
CA ALA A 14 -0.37 14.33 -1.50
C ALA A 14 -0.33 15.87 -1.56
N ALA A 15 0.59 16.50 -0.82
CA ALA A 15 0.80 17.96 -0.86
C ALA A 15 1.28 18.46 -2.24
N LYS A 16 1.83 17.58 -3.07
CA LYS A 16 2.20 17.86 -4.47
C LYS A 16 1.07 17.54 -5.46
N GLY A 17 -0.12 17.18 -4.98
CA GLY A 17 -1.25 16.72 -5.82
C GLY A 17 -1.07 15.32 -6.39
N LEU A 18 -0.12 14.52 -5.87
CA LEU A 18 0.14 13.16 -6.35
C LEU A 18 -0.48 12.13 -5.40
N THR A 19 -1.24 11.19 -5.95
CA THR A 19 -1.76 10.04 -5.18
C THR A 19 -0.61 9.12 -4.77
N PRO A 20 -0.34 8.94 -3.46
CA PRO A 20 0.76 8.12 -3.01
C PRO A 20 0.54 6.64 -3.35
N THR A 21 1.55 6.00 -3.95
CA THR A 21 1.54 4.56 -4.24
C THR A 21 2.64 3.83 -3.51
N THR A 22 2.45 2.52 -3.34
CA THR A 22 3.42 1.60 -2.73
C THR A 22 4.80 1.71 -3.37
N ALA A 23 4.86 1.78 -4.70
CA ALA A 23 6.12 1.92 -5.44
C ALA A 23 6.78 3.29 -5.20
N MET A 24 5.99 4.37 -5.22
CA MET A 24 6.48 5.73 -4.98
C MET A 24 7.04 5.93 -3.57
N ILE A 25 6.42 5.26 -2.59
CA ILE A 25 6.88 5.31 -1.20
C ILE A 25 8.13 4.44 -1.05
N LYS A 26 8.14 3.20 -1.59
CA LYS A 26 9.33 2.34 -1.59
C LYS A 26 10.56 3.02 -2.18
N ALA A 27 10.40 3.75 -3.28
CA ALA A 27 11.51 4.45 -3.94
C ALA A 27 12.14 5.58 -3.08
N ARG A 28 11.43 6.03 -2.03
CA ARG A 28 11.85 7.15 -1.15
C ARG A 28 12.19 6.70 0.27
N LEU A 29 12.00 5.42 0.59
CA LEU A 29 12.36 4.86 1.89
C LEU A 29 13.87 4.61 1.95
N THR A 30 14.50 5.07 3.04
CA THR A 30 15.95 4.91 3.25
C THR A 30 16.29 3.51 3.78
N GLN A 31 15.35 2.86 4.46
CA GLN A 31 15.51 1.53 5.03
C GLN A 31 14.50 0.55 4.43
N PRO A 32 14.88 -0.72 4.25
CA PRO A 32 13.95 -1.75 3.80
C PRO A 32 12.87 -1.95 4.88
N VAL A 33 11.61 -1.76 4.49
CA VAL A 33 10.45 -2.00 5.35
C VAL A 33 9.72 -3.25 4.85
N PRO A 34 9.25 -4.14 5.74
CA PRO A 34 8.40 -5.26 5.35
C PRO A 34 7.19 -4.77 4.53
N MET A 35 6.94 -5.42 3.39
CA MET A 35 5.89 -5.01 2.46
C MET A 35 4.51 -4.94 3.14
N ALA A 36 4.23 -5.89 4.03
CA ALA A 36 2.99 -5.93 4.83
C ALA A 36 2.83 -4.69 5.72
N GLU A 37 3.91 -4.22 6.35
CA GLU A 37 3.90 -3.02 7.18
C GLU A 37 3.65 -1.77 6.33
N LEU A 38 4.28 -1.69 5.16
CA LEU A 38 4.09 -0.57 4.24
C LEU A 38 2.65 -0.49 3.73
N LEU A 39 2.08 -1.62 3.31
CA LEU A 39 0.68 -1.68 2.86
C LEU A 39 -0.29 -1.31 3.99
N LYS A 40 -0.05 -1.81 5.21
CA LYS A 40 -0.89 -1.48 6.37
C LYS A 40 -0.89 0.01 6.66
N VAL A 41 0.29 0.63 6.73
CA VAL A 41 0.43 2.06 7.04
C VAL A 41 -0.13 2.93 5.91
N LEU A 42 0.12 2.58 4.66
CA LEU A 42 -0.44 3.30 3.50
C LEU A 42 -1.96 3.18 3.46
N SER A 43 -2.51 2.00 3.73
CA SER A 43 -3.96 1.81 3.77
C SER A 43 -4.61 2.61 4.90
N GLN A 44 -3.94 2.67 6.07
CA GLN A 44 -4.38 3.52 7.18
C GLN A 44 -4.33 5.01 6.81
N TRP A 45 -3.27 5.46 6.14
CA TRP A 45 -3.15 6.84 5.66
C TRP A 45 -4.27 7.21 4.67
N LYS A 46 -4.61 6.31 3.74
CA LYS A 46 -5.71 6.54 2.78
C LYS A 46 -7.10 6.65 3.43
N GLN A 47 -7.27 6.04 4.60
CA GLN A 47 -8.52 6.13 5.38
C GLN A 47 -8.54 7.34 6.32
N GLN A 48 -7.39 7.98 6.56
CA GLN A 48 -7.38 9.26 7.24
C GLN A 48 -7.99 10.29 6.31
N PRO A 49 -8.96 11.10 6.79
CA PRO A 49 -9.43 12.26 6.04
C PRO A 49 -8.29 13.28 6.00
N VAL A 50 -7.38 13.09 5.06
CA VAL A 50 -6.45 14.15 4.67
C VAL A 50 -7.35 15.19 4.03
N ALA A 51 -7.42 16.36 4.66
CA ALA A 51 -8.03 17.55 4.10
C ALA A 51 -7.21 18.03 2.89
N THR A 52 -7.17 17.22 1.83
CA THR A 52 -6.74 17.65 0.52
C THR A 52 -7.93 18.42 -0.02
N ALA A 53 -7.85 19.74 0.10
CA ALA A 53 -8.66 20.64 -0.69
C ALA A 53 -8.59 20.20 -2.16
N GLU A 54 -9.73 20.32 -2.86
CA GLU A 54 -9.85 20.15 -4.31
C GLU A 54 -9.97 18.69 -4.79
N SER A 55 -11.06 18.03 -4.40
CA SER A 55 -11.81 17.22 -5.38
C SER A 55 -13.06 18.01 -5.71
N GLU A 56 -13.13 18.43 -6.97
CA GLU A 56 -14.23 19.16 -7.58
C GLU A 56 -15.59 18.56 -7.20
N THR A 57 -16.54 19.45 -6.93
CA THR A 57 -17.96 19.16 -6.78
C THR A 57 -18.46 18.19 -7.85
N LEU A 58 -18.68 16.94 -7.45
CA LEU A 58 -19.61 16.03 -8.12
C LEU A 58 -20.80 15.87 -7.17
N PRO A 59 -22.06 15.95 -7.66
CA PRO A 59 -23.24 15.86 -6.81
C PRO A 59 -23.19 14.55 -6.03
N GLU A 60 -23.53 14.67 -4.75
CA GLU A 60 -23.69 13.61 -3.76
C GLU A 60 -24.44 12.40 -4.35
N ALA A 61 -23.69 11.47 -4.93
CA ALA A 61 -24.18 10.14 -5.22
C ALA A 61 -23.98 9.35 -3.93
N VAL A 62 -25.11 8.99 -3.32
CA VAL A 62 -25.22 8.01 -2.23
C VAL A 62 -24.11 6.96 -2.35
N PRO A 63 -23.30 6.73 -1.30
CA PRO A 63 -22.22 5.76 -1.38
C PRO A 63 -22.86 4.38 -1.59
N GLN A 64 -22.90 3.93 -2.83
CA GLN A 64 -23.05 2.52 -3.13
C GLN A 64 -21.88 1.83 -2.46
N PRO A 65 -22.10 0.81 -1.61
CA PRO A 65 -20.99 0.05 -1.06
C PRO A 65 -20.29 -0.59 -2.26
N ALA A 66 -19.15 -0.01 -2.66
CA ALA A 66 -18.12 -0.77 -3.34
C ALA A 66 -17.93 -2.04 -2.51
N PRO A 67 -17.78 -3.24 -3.12
CA PRO A 67 -17.57 -4.44 -2.34
C PRO A 67 -16.32 -4.21 -1.49
N GLU A 68 -16.55 -3.91 -0.22
CA GLU A 68 -15.49 -3.72 0.75
C GLU A 68 -14.86 -5.10 0.86
N LEU A 69 -13.75 -5.29 0.16
CA LEU A 69 -12.90 -6.45 0.36
C LEU A 69 -12.62 -6.49 1.85
N THR A 70 -13.26 -7.44 2.53
CA THR A 70 -13.16 -7.56 3.97
C THR A 70 -11.69 -7.75 4.32
N LEU A 71 -11.28 -7.30 5.51
CA LEU A 71 -9.91 -7.50 5.98
C LEU A 71 -9.49 -8.97 5.92
N GLN A 72 -10.43 -9.90 6.08
CA GLN A 72 -10.22 -11.34 5.90
C GLN A 72 -9.89 -11.73 4.46
N GLN A 73 -10.65 -11.23 3.47
CA GLN A 73 -10.37 -11.46 2.06
C GLN A 73 -9.05 -10.85 1.61
N LEU A 74 -8.66 -9.72 2.19
CA LEU A 74 -7.36 -9.10 1.92
C LEU A 74 -6.21 -9.90 2.53
N ALA A 75 -6.36 -10.37 3.78
CA ALA A 75 -5.38 -11.23 4.43
C ALA A 75 -5.17 -12.55 3.67
N GLU A 76 -6.24 -13.16 3.16
CA GLU A 76 -6.14 -14.39 2.38
C GLU A 76 -5.46 -14.17 1.03
N GLN A 77 -5.76 -13.06 0.35
CA GLN A 77 -5.05 -12.69 -0.89
C GLN A 77 -3.56 -12.43 -0.62
N LEU A 78 -3.22 -11.77 0.49
CA LEU A 78 -1.85 -11.54 0.88
C LEU A 78 -1.11 -12.87 1.13
N ALA A 79 -1.69 -13.78 1.90
CA ALA A 79 -1.09 -15.09 2.19
C ALA A 79 -0.83 -15.90 0.90
N ARG A 80 -1.76 -15.87 -0.07
CA ARG A 80 -1.56 -16.52 -1.38
C ARG A 80 -0.42 -15.89 -2.17
N ILE A 81 -0.25 -14.57 -2.10
CA ILE A 81 0.82 -13.86 -2.78
C ILE A 81 2.17 -14.18 -2.12
N GLU A 82 2.24 -14.19 -0.80
CA GLU A 82 3.44 -14.56 -0.03
C GLU A 82 3.90 -15.97 -0.37
N GLN A 83 2.99 -16.96 -0.36
CA GLN A 83 3.32 -18.34 -0.77
C GLN A 83 3.87 -18.45 -2.19
N LYS A 84 3.35 -17.63 -3.12
CA LYS A 84 3.86 -17.60 -4.49
C LYS A 84 5.27 -17.01 -4.56
N VAL A 85 5.55 -15.97 -3.79
CA VAL A 85 6.87 -15.35 -3.70
C VAL A 85 7.88 -16.31 -3.10
N ASP A 86 7.54 -17.00 -2.01
CA ASP A 86 8.40 -18.01 -1.38
C ASP A 86 8.75 -19.10 -2.38
N ARG A 87 7.74 -19.64 -3.08
CA ARG A 87 7.95 -20.68 -4.08
C ARG A 87 8.84 -20.23 -5.25
N LEU A 88 8.69 -18.99 -5.71
CA LEU A 88 9.55 -18.45 -6.76
C LEU A 88 10.99 -18.26 -6.26
N THR A 89 11.16 -17.84 -5.00
CA THR A 89 12.47 -17.66 -4.37
C THR A 89 13.19 -19.00 -4.23
N ASP A 90 12.50 -20.04 -3.74
CA ASP A 90 13.01 -21.41 -3.69
C ASP A 90 13.42 -21.93 -5.07
N LEU A 91 12.63 -21.64 -6.09
CA LEU A 91 12.93 -22.08 -7.46
C LEU A 91 14.17 -21.37 -8.01
N LEU A 92 14.31 -20.07 -7.78
CA LEU A 92 15.50 -19.30 -8.19
C LEU A 92 16.77 -19.75 -7.46
N LEU A 93 16.67 -20.05 -6.16
CA LEU A 93 17.78 -20.59 -5.38
C LEU A 93 18.21 -21.96 -5.91
N GLN A 94 17.27 -22.83 -6.26
CA GLN A 94 17.58 -24.14 -6.86
C GLN A 94 18.20 -24.03 -8.26
N GLN A 95 17.79 -23.05 -9.08
CA GLN A 95 18.34 -22.83 -10.41
C GLN A 95 19.76 -22.21 -10.37
N GLY A 96 20.14 -21.53 -9.28
CA GLY A 96 21.46 -20.94 -9.09
C GLY A 96 22.52 -21.89 -8.50
N GLN A 97 22.15 -23.12 -8.14
CA GLN A 97 23.07 -24.14 -7.60
C GLN A 97 23.43 -25.25 -8.60
N GLY A 98 23.13 -25.06 -9.90
CA GLY A 98 23.49 -25.96 -10.99
C GLY A 98 24.60 -25.43 -11.89
#